data_AF-A0A350LZ59-F1
#
_entry.id   AF-A0A350LZ59-F1
#
_cell.length_a   1.000
_cell.length_b   1.000
_cell.length_c   1.000
_cell.angle_alpha   90.00
_cell.angle_beta   90.00
_cell.angle_gamma   90.00
#
_symmetry.space_group_name_H-M   'P 1'
#
loop_
_entity.id
_entity.type
_entity.pdbx_description
1 polymer ?
#
loop_
_entity_poly.entity_id
_entity_poly.type
_entity_poly.pdbx_seq_one_letter_code
_entity_poly.pdbx_strand_id
1 'polypeptide(L)'
;MIWPNYKLLNIIEESGATVIADELCSGTRMLYDPVEVDEWTEKAMITGIAYRYLLPSTCPCFTESNDRMDRILDLLNEFNVEGVIYHSLRLCQLYDIEFYRVKQVLKDKDIPLLNIHTDYSLEDTEQIKTRIEAFLEMIRAKR
;
A
#
# COMPACT_ATOMS: atom_id res chain seq x y z
N MET A 1 -7.86 -0.48 -0.54
CA MET A 1 -9.15 -0.17 0.10
C MET A 1 -10.13 0.10 -1.01
N ILE A 2 -11.23 -0.64 -1.10
CA ILE A 2 -12.15 -0.53 -2.23
C ILE A 2 -13.50 -0.14 -1.66
N TRP A 3 -14.09 0.97 -2.11
CA TRP A 3 -15.43 1.37 -1.71
C TRP A 3 -16.41 0.20 -1.92
N PRO A 4 -17.25 -0.19 -0.92
CA PRO A 4 -17.49 0.46 0.38
C PRO A 4 -16.73 -0.16 1.58
N ASN A 5 -15.70 -0.98 1.36
CA ASN A 5 -14.95 -1.64 2.43
C ASN A 5 -13.96 -0.69 3.13
N TYR A 6 -14.39 -0.16 4.28
CA TYR A 6 -13.58 0.66 5.19
C TYR A 6 -13.03 -0.07 6.41
N LYS A 7 -13.28 -1.38 6.53
CA LYS A 7 -13.00 -2.17 7.75
C LYS A 7 -11.60 -1.90 8.31
N LEU A 8 -10.56 -2.04 7.49
CA LEU A 8 -9.19 -1.89 7.96
C LEU A 8 -8.84 -0.45 8.35
N LEU A 9 -9.26 0.57 7.59
CA LEU A 9 -9.01 1.96 7.96
C LEU A 9 -9.67 2.29 9.30
N ASN A 10 -10.95 1.92 9.45
CA ASN A 10 -11.69 2.21 10.69
C ASN A 10 -11.00 1.56 11.89
N ILE A 11 -10.58 0.29 11.80
CA ILE A 11 -9.89 -0.37 12.90
C ILE A 11 -8.57 0.35 13.24
N ILE A 12 -7.79 0.77 12.24
CA ILE A 12 -6.53 1.50 12.46
C ILE A 12 -6.79 2.83 13.18
N GLU A 13 -7.75 3.61 12.70
CA GLU A 13 -8.07 4.93 13.26
C GLU A 13 -8.71 4.84 14.65
N GLU A 14 -9.62 3.89 14.87
CA GLU A 14 -10.24 3.62 16.18
C GLU A 14 -9.21 3.12 17.21
N SER A 15 -8.13 2.49 16.77
CA SER A 15 -7.01 2.07 17.63
C SER A 15 -6.07 3.22 18.00
N GLY A 16 -6.33 4.44 17.51
CA GLY A 16 -5.56 5.64 17.84
C GLY A 16 -4.31 5.83 16.97
N ALA A 17 -4.30 5.31 15.76
CA ALA A 17 -3.31 5.62 14.74
C ALA A 17 -3.93 6.44 13.60
N THR A 18 -3.10 7.03 12.74
CA THR A 18 -3.57 7.79 11.57
C THR A 18 -2.88 7.26 10.33
N VAL A 19 -3.66 6.97 9.29
CA VAL A 19 -3.11 6.54 8.00
C VAL A 19 -2.71 7.77 7.20
N ILE A 20 -1.41 7.98 7.06
CA ILE A 20 -0.81 9.17 6.43
C ILE A 20 -0.56 9.00 4.93
N ALA A 21 -0.31 7.78 4.47
CA ALA A 21 -0.07 7.45 3.07
C ALA A 21 -0.55 6.03 2.76
N ASP A 22 -0.91 5.78 1.51
CA ASP A 22 -1.24 4.46 1.01
C ASP A 22 -0.51 4.13 -0.29
N GLU A 23 -0.25 2.85 -0.48
CA GLU A 23 0.28 2.29 -1.73
C GLU A 23 -0.72 1.22 -2.23
N LEU A 24 -1.93 1.67 -2.60
CA LEU A 24 -3.03 0.79 -3.02
C LEU A 24 -3.49 1.14 -4.45
N CYS A 25 -3.80 0.11 -5.25
CA CYS A 25 -4.35 0.29 -6.60
C CYS A 25 -5.65 1.12 -6.63
N SER A 26 -6.41 1.07 -5.54
CA SER A 26 -7.70 1.75 -5.37
C SER A 26 -7.62 3.07 -4.63
N GLY A 27 -6.41 3.50 -4.27
CA GLY A 27 -6.14 4.76 -3.58
C GLY A 27 -5.11 5.57 -4.36
N THR A 28 -4.04 5.96 -3.67
CA THR A 28 -3.06 6.92 -4.17
C THR A 28 -2.43 6.49 -5.49
N ARG A 29 -2.17 5.20 -5.72
CA ARG A 29 -1.51 4.74 -6.97
C ARG A 29 -2.25 5.16 -8.23
N MET A 30 -3.59 5.11 -8.23
CA MET A 30 -4.36 5.47 -9.43
C MET A 30 -4.39 6.99 -9.64
N LEU A 31 -4.14 7.79 -8.62
CA LEU A 31 -4.34 9.24 -8.62
C LEU A 31 -3.04 10.05 -8.58
N TYR A 32 -1.90 9.42 -8.35
CA TYR A 32 -0.63 10.10 -8.13
C TYR A 32 -0.07 10.74 -9.40
N ASP A 33 0.07 9.97 -10.48
CA ASP A 33 0.68 10.47 -11.70
C ASP A 33 -0.35 11.23 -12.57
N PRO A 34 0.04 12.27 -13.31
CA PRO A 34 -0.82 12.91 -14.31
C PRO A 34 -0.70 12.23 -15.68
N VAL A 35 -1.66 12.46 -16.57
CA VAL A 35 -1.47 12.14 -17.99
C VAL A 35 -0.55 13.19 -18.59
N GLU A 36 0.59 12.76 -19.12
CA GLU A 36 1.52 13.62 -19.84
C GLU A 36 1.39 13.40 -21.35
N VAL A 37 1.42 14.50 -22.11
CA VAL A 37 1.34 14.49 -23.57
C VAL A 37 2.41 15.42 -24.14
N ASP A 38 3.20 14.92 -25.07
CA ASP A 38 4.23 15.73 -25.74
C ASP A 38 3.61 16.76 -26.70
N GLU A 39 2.47 16.40 -27.31
CA GLU A 39 1.75 17.21 -28.28
C GLU A 39 0.22 17.03 -28.14
N TRP A 40 -0.55 18.04 -28.55
CA TRP A 40 -2.03 18.02 -28.49
C TRP A 40 -2.67 17.43 -29.75
N THR A 41 -2.14 16.31 -30.24
CA THR A 41 -2.76 15.53 -31.32
C THR A 41 -3.58 14.38 -30.75
N GLU A 42 -4.62 13.93 -31.46
CA GLU A 42 -5.44 12.79 -31.02
C GLU A 42 -4.58 11.56 -30.69
N LYS A 43 -3.61 11.24 -31.56
CA LYS A 43 -2.68 10.13 -31.37
C LYS A 43 -1.84 10.30 -30.10
N ALA A 44 -1.25 11.47 -29.89
CA ALA A 44 -0.42 11.73 -28.71
C ALA A 44 -1.24 11.68 -27.41
N MET A 45 -2.47 12.20 -27.42
CA MET A 45 -3.38 12.10 -26.27
C MET A 45 -3.74 10.65 -25.94
N ILE A 46 -4.05 9.83 -26.94
CA ILE A 46 -4.35 8.39 -26.73
C ILE A 46 -3.11 7.67 -26.17
N THR A 47 -1.92 7.95 -26.71
CA THR A 47 -0.67 7.36 -26.21
C THR A 47 -0.37 7.80 -24.78
N GLY A 48 -0.56 9.08 -24.45
CA GLY A 48 -0.37 9.60 -23.08
C GLY A 48 -1.27 8.90 -22.06
N ILE A 49 -2.54 8.66 -22.40
CA ILE A 49 -3.46 7.89 -21.54
C ILE A 49 -2.95 6.45 -21.36
N ALA A 50 -2.48 5.80 -22.42
CA ALA A 50 -1.96 4.43 -22.35
C ALA A 50 -0.69 4.35 -21.49
N TYR A 51 0.24 5.29 -21.63
CA TYR A 51 1.46 5.38 -20.83
C TYR A 51 1.14 5.61 -19.36
N ARG A 52 0.25 6.55 -19.07
CA ARG A 52 -0.21 6.80 -17.71
C ARG A 52 -0.87 5.58 -17.05
N TYR A 53 -1.57 4.76 -17.82
CA TYR A 53 -2.21 3.55 -17.29
C TYR A 53 -1.21 2.45 -16.94
N LEU A 54 -0.16 2.29 -17.75
CA LEU A 54 0.77 1.16 -17.63
C LEU A 54 2.03 1.48 -16.86
N LEU A 55 2.71 2.59 -17.17
CA LEU A 55 4.09 2.83 -16.73
C LEU A 55 4.22 3.08 -15.22
N PRO A 56 3.38 3.91 -14.57
CA PRO A 56 3.52 4.17 -13.13
C PRO A 56 2.98 3.03 -12.24
N SER A 57 2.42 1.97 -12.83
CA SER A 57 1.77 0.92 -12.07
C SER A 57 2.78 0.00 -11.38
N THR A 58 2.95 0.17 -10.07
CA THR A 58 3.79 -0.66 -9.19
C THR A 58 3.12 -2.00 -8.80
N CYS A 59 2.23 -2.52 -9.65
CA CYS A 59 1.49 -3.73 -9.35
C CYS A 59 2.39 -4.97 -9.41
N PRO A 60 2.31 -5.91 -8.45
CA PRO A 60 3.13 -7.12 -8.46
C PRO A 60 2.80 -8.09 -9.60
N CYS A 61 1.79 -7.79 -10.43
CA CYS A 61 1.55 -8.51 -11.68
C CYS A 61 2.65 -8.27 -12.73
N PHE A 62 3.40 -7.19 -12.60
CA PHE A 62 4.59 -6.92 -13.41
C PHE A 62 5.80 -7.54 -12.70
N THR A 63 6.48 -8.47 -13.36
CA THR A 63 7.46 -9.36 -12.72
C THR A 63 8.88 -8.79 -12.59
N GLU A 64 9.19 -7.67 -13.25
CA GLU A 64 10.59 -7.27 -13.48
C GLU A 64 11.03 -5.98 -12.78
N SER A 65 10.17 -5.29 -12.02
CA SER A 65 10.53 -3.98 -11.48
C SER A 65 10.75 -3.94 -9.96
N ASN A 66 11.66 -3.06 -9.54
CA ASN A 66 11.84 -2.66 -8.14
C ASN A 66 10.97 -1.46 -7.76
N ASP A 67 10.22 -0.91 -8.73
CA ASP A 67 9.46 0.35 -8.59
C ASP A 67 8.55 0.36 -7.37
N ARG A 68 7.95 -0.77 -7.02
CA ARG A 68 7.12 -0.86 -5.81
C ARG A 68 7.92 -0.70 -4.54
N MET A 69 9.10 -1.32 -4.45
CA MET A 69 9.96 -1.16 -3.28
C MET A 69 10.41 0.29 -3.18
N ASP A 70 10.87 0.86 -4.29
CA ASP A 70 11.30 2.26 -4.35
C ASP A 70 10.15 3.19 -3.95
N ARG A 71 8.94 2.97 -4.46
CA ARG A 71 7.75 3.74 -4.07
C ARG A 71 7.42 3.64 -2.59
N ILE A 72 7.50 2.45 -2.00
CA ILE A 72 7.29 2.26 -0.56
C ILE A 72 8.34 3.05 0.23
N LEU A 73 9.60 2.99 -0.18
CA LEU A 73 10.69 3.72 0.47
C LEU A 73 10.53 5.24 0.32
N ASP A 74 10.10 5.72 -0.83
CA ASP A 74 9.81 7.13 -1.06
C ASP A 74 8.70 7.63 -0.13
N LEU A 75 7.59 6.88 -0.02
CA LEU A 75 6.50 7.20 0.91
C LEU A 75 6.98 7.24 2.36
N LEU A 76 7.82 6.29 2.77
CA LEU A 76 8.37 6.23 4.13
C LEU A 76 9.23 7.47 4.44
N ASN A 77 10.05 7.90 3.48
CA ASN A 77 10.92 9.07 3.61
C ASN A 77 10.13 10.39 3.57
N GLU A 78 9.13 10.49 2.69
CA GLU A 78 8.33 11.70 2.48
C GLU A 78 7.42 12.01 3.68
N PHE A 79 6.80 10.98 4.27
CA PHE A 79 5.76 11.16 5.30
C PHE A 79 6.22 10.84 6.73
N ASN A 80 7.50 10.50 6.95
CA ASN A 80 8.05 10.17 8.27
C ASN A 80 7.23 9.10 9.02
N VAL A 81 7.00 7.98 8.34
CA VAL A 81 6.10 6.91 8.78
C VAL A 81 6.71 6.09 9.92
N GLU A 82 5.96 5.86 11.00
CA GLU A 82 6.42 5.09 12.18
C GLU A 82 6.26 3.57 12.03
N GLY A 83 5.47 3.10 11.07
CA GLY A 83 5.28 1.69 10.77
C GLY A 83 4.40 1.42 9.55
N VAL A 84 4.52 0.24 8.97
CA VAL A 84 3.81 -0.16 7.75
C VAL A 84 2.84 -1.29 8.05
N ILE A 85 1.59 -1.13 7.60
CA ILE A 85 0.60 -2.22 7.58
C ILE A 85 0.49 -2.71 6.14
N TYR A 86 1.00 -3.92 5.90
CA TYR A 86 0.86 -4.60 4.63
C TYR A 86 -0.49 -5.32 4.59
N HIS A 87 -1.39 -4.82 3.76
CA HIS A 87 -2.73 -5.36 3.61
C HIS A 87 -2.86 -6.09 2.27
N SER A 88 -3.15 -7.39 2.32
CA SER A 88 -3.55 -8.18 1.16
C SER A 88 -4.98 -8.73 1.34
N LEU A 89 -5.68 -8.86 0.22
CA LEU A 89 -6.96 -9.57 0.18
C LEU A 89 -6.72 -11.08 0.16
N ARG A 90 -7.61 -11.86 0.80
CA ARG A 90 -7.61 -13.32 0.65
C ARG A 90 -7.60 -13.69 -0.84
N LEU A 91 -6.74 -14.66 -1.19
CA LEU A 91 -6.50 -15.14 -2.56
C LEU A 91 -5.75 -14.16 -3.49
N CYS A 92 -5.22 -13.05 -2.98
CA CYS A 92 -4.36 -12.16 -3.75
C CYS A 92 -2.91 -12.65 -3.78
N GLN A 93 -2.67 -13.77 -4.46
CA GLN A 93 -1.38 -14.50 -4.44
C GLN A 93 -0.18 -13.64 -4.84
N LEU A 94 -0.35 -12.70 -5.78
CA LEU A 94 0.71 -11.81 -6.23
C LEU A 94 1.27 -10.96 -5.08
N TYR A 95 0.38 -10.38 -4.27
CA TYR A 95 0.78 -9.58 -3.11
C TYR A 95 1.30 -10.45 -1.97
N ASP A 96 0.78 -11.67 -1.82
CA ASP A 96 1.25 -12.60 -0.79
C ASP A 96 2.68 -13.09 -1.08
N ILE A 97 3.02 -13.34 -2.35
CA ILE A 97 4.38 -13.70 -2.79
C ILE A 97 5.32 -12.52 -2.59
N GLU A 98 4.91 -11.32 -3.00
CA GLU A 98 5.73 -10.12 -2.91
C GLU A 98 5.98 -9.65 -1.48
N PHE A 99 5.07 -9.94 -0.54
CA PHE A 99 5.24 -9.61 0.87
C PHE A 99 6.62 -10.02 1.42
N TYR A 100 7.17 -11.15 0.95
CA TYR A 100 8.51 -11.57 1.35
C TYR A 100 9.58 -10.52 1.01
N ARG A 101 9.55 -9.96 -0.22
CA ARG A 101 10.49 -8.92 -0.66
C ARG A 101 10.33 -7.65 0.19
N VAL A 102 9.09 -7.17 0.36
CA VAL A 102 8.79 -6.00 1.20
C VAL A 102 9.31 -6.20 2.62
N LYS A 103 9.07 -7.38 3.19
CA LYS A 103 9.52 -7.73 4.54
C LYS A 103 11.04 -7.67 4.68
N GLN A 104 11.81 -8.15 3.71
CA GLN A 104 13.27 -8.06 3.78
C GLN A 104 13.73 -6.59 3.73
N VAL A 105 13.22 -5.82 2.76
CA VAL A 105 13.61 -4.41 2.57
C VAL A 105 13.30 -3.56 3.80
N LEU A 106 12.12 -3.72 4.40
CA LEU A 106 11.74 -2.97 5.60
C LEU A 106 12.51 -3.42 6.85
N LYS A 107 12.81 -4.72 6.95
CA LYS A 107 13.65 -5.25 8.03
C LYS A 107 15.06 -4.68 7.99
N ASP A 108 15.66 -4.56 6.80
CA ASP A 108 17.01 -3.99 6.63
C ASP A 108 17.07 -2.50 7.02
N LYS A 109 15.94 -1.81 7.03
CA LYS A 109 15.79 -0.41 7.46
C LYS A 109 15.24 -0.24 8.89
N ASP A 110 15.08 -1.34 9.63
CA ASP A 110 14.45 -1.40 10.96
C ASP A 110 13.04 -0.77 11.04
N ILE A 111 12.28 -0.85 9.94
CA ILE A 111 10.92 -0.30 9.87
C ILE A 111 9.91 -1.36 10.34
N PRO A 112 9.08 -1.08 11.37
CA PRO A 112 8.04 -2.00 11.82
C PRO A 112 7.05 -2.36 10.72
N LEU A 113 6.74 -3.65 10.58
CA LEU A 113 5.84 -4.17 9.55
C LEU A 113 4.81 -5.15 10.15
N LEU A 114 3.52 -4.89 9.91
CA LEU A 114 2.42 -5.79 10.24
C LEU A 114 1.77 -6.32 8.97
N ASN A 115 1.66 -7.64 8.81
CA ASN A 115 0.92 -8.24 7.71
C ASN A 115 -0.52 -8.57 8.10
N ILE A 116 -1.50 -8.00 7.39
CA ILE A 116 -2.92 -8.26 7.56
C ILE A 116 -3.47 -8.89 6.28
N HIS A 117 -3.94 -10.12 6.40
CA HIS A 117 -4.64 -10.84 5.33
C HIS A 117 -6.10 -10.96 5.70
N THR A 118 -6.99 -10.37 4.90
CA THR A 118 -8.41 -10.30 5.23
C THR A 118 -9.28 -10.26 3.98
N ASP A 119 -10.60 -10.37 4.14
CA ASP A 119 -11.58 -10.21 3.07
C ASP A 119 -12.60 -9.12 3.43
N TYR A 120 -13.76 -9.14 2.76
CA TYR A 120 -14.84 -8.16 2.96
C TYR A 120 -15.76 -8.49 4.13
N SER A 121 -15.66 -9.69 4.73
CA SER A 121 -16.45 -10.07 5.90
C SER A 121 -16.03 -9.27 7.12
N LEU A 122 -16.91 -9.15 8.12
CA LEU A 122 -16.61 -8.51 9.40
C LEU A 122 -16.16 -9.52 10.48
N GLU A 123 -16.14 -10.81 10.17
CA GLU A 123 -15.87 -11.89 11.14
C GLU A 123 -14.50 -11.78 11.82
N ASP A 124 -13.49 -11.27 11.12
CA ASP A 124 -12.11 -11.15 11.62
C ASP A 124 -11.78 -9.76 12.20
N THR A 125 -12.78 -8.88 12.36
CA THR A 125 -12.60 -7.50 12.84
C THR A 125 -11.91 -7.43 14.19
N GLU A 126 -12.41 -8.15 15.20
CA GLU A 126 -11.84 -8.14 16.55
C GLU A 126 -10.42 -8.72 16.59
N GLN A 127 -10.17 -9.77 15.81
CA GLN A 127 -8.84 -10.37 15.71
C GLN A 127 -7.84 -9.39 15.08
N ILE A 128 -8.24 -8.69 14.03
CA ILE A 128 -7.42 -7.67 13.37
C ILE A 128 -7.16 -6.50 14.34
N LYS A 129 -8.17 -6.08 15.10
CA LYS A 129 -8.06 -5.02 16.11
C LYS A 129 -7.00 -5.34 17.15
N THR A 130 -7.05 -6.51 17.80
CA THR A 130 -6.03 -6.91 18.80
C THR A 130 -4.61 -6.89 18.21
N ARG A 131 -4.45 -7.34 16.95
CA ARG A 131 -3.14 -7.35 16.28
C ARG A 131 -2.63 -5.95 15.98
N ILE A 132 -3.51 -5.04 15.60
CA ILE A 132 -3.16 -3.63 15.36
C ILE A 132 -2.81 -2.95 16.68
N GLU A 133 -3.60 -3.13 17.73
CA GLU A 133 -3.31 -2.58 19.07
C GLU A 133 -1.92 -3.02 19.56
N ALA A 134 -1.62 -4.32 19.50
CA ALA A 134 -0.31 -4.85 19.88
C ALA A 134 0.84 -4.29 19.00
N PHE A 135 0.59 -4.07 17.71
CA PHE A 135 1.58 -3.47 16.81
C PHE A 135 1.85 -2.00 17.16
N LEU A 136 0.80 -1.23 17.49
CA LEU A 136 0.93 0.16 17.91
C LEU A 136 1.65 0.28 19.25
N GLU A 137 1.38 -0.62 20.21
CA GLU A 137 2.11 -0.70 21.47
C GLU A 137 3.61 -0.97 21.25
N MET A 138 3.95 -1.90 20.36
CA MET A 138 5.34 -2.20 19.99
C MET A 138 6.06 -0.98 19.39
N ILE A 139 5.39 -0.21 18.52
CA ILE A 139 5.95 1.02 17.95
C ILE A 139 6.18 2.05 19.05
N ARG A 140 5.20 2.26 19.93
CA ARG A 140 5.31 3.22 21.06
C ARG A 140 6.44 2.85 22.01
N ALA A 141 6.70 1.56 22.23
CA ALA A 141 7.78 1.09 23.10
C ALA A 141 9.19 1.27 22.51
N LYS A 142 9.33 1.42 21.18
CA LYS A 142 10.60 1.74 20.52
C LYS A 142 10.98 3.23 20.62
N ARG A 143 10.06 4.09 21.07
CA ARG A 143 10.23 5.54 21.19
C ARG A 143 10.79 5.93 22.55
#